data_AF-A0A2H0DED3-F1
#
_entry.id   AF-A0A2H0DED3-F1
#
_cell.length_a   1.000
_cell.length_b   1.000
_cell.length_c   1.000
_cell.angle_alpha   90.00
_cell.angle_beta   90.00
_cell.angle_gamma   90.00
#
_symmetry.space_group_name_H-M   'P 1'
#
loop_
_entity.id
_entity.type
_entity.pdbx_description
1 polymer ?
#
loop_
_entity_poly.entity_id
_entity_poly.type
_entity_poly.pdbx_seq_one_letter_code
_entity_poly.pdbx_strand_id
1 'polypeptide(L)'
;MYISINGYCNICQKNVIFQSETEWLRDNFKCGNCKSIPREIALMRVIETYYPNFRMLLIHESSPANRGVSSKLKAECPGYVGTQFFSDVKL
;
A
#
# COMPACT_ATOMS: atom_id res chain seq x y z
N MET A 1 -7.36 13.87 18.20
CA MET A 1 -6.49 12.68 18.06
C MET A 1 -7.15 11.51 18.77
N TYR A 2 -7.68 10.53 18.01
CA TYR A 2 -8.37 9.35 18.55
C TYR A 2 -7.38 8.26 18.97
N ILE A 3 -6.36 7.98 18.16
CA ILE A 3 -5.33 6.98 18.46
C ILE A 3 -3.99 7.37 17.83
N SER A 4 -2.89 7.09 18.53
CA SER A 4 -1.51 7.33 18.07
C SER A 4 -0.58 6.25 18.64
N ILE A 5 0.01 5.42 17.77
CA ILE A 5 0.76 4.22 18.17
C ILE A 5 2.05 4.10 17.35
N ASN A 6 3.15 3.69 17.99
CA ASN A 6 4.40 3.35 17.31
C ASN A 6 4.28 2.01 16.56
N GLY A 7 4.83 1.92 15.35
CA GLY A 7 4.91 0.66 14.63
C GLY A 7 5.83 0.72 13.42
N TYR A 8 5.91 -0.38 12.68
CA TYR A 8 6.70 -0.47 11.45
C TYR A 8 5.79 -0.48 10.22
N CYS A 9 6.07 0.37 9.23
CA CYS A 9 5.30 0.43 8.00
C CYS A 9 5.99 -0.35 6.88
N ASN A 10 5.37 -1.44 6.42
CA ASN A 10 5.88 -2.27 5.30
C ASN A 10 5.95 -1.53 3.95
N ILE A 11 5.22 -0.41 3.80
CA ILE A 11 5.29 0.40 2.57
C ILE A 11 6.61 1.19 2.53
N CYS A 12 6.83 2.08 3.50
CA CYS A 12 8.02 2.92 3.52
C CYS A 12 9.21 2.33 4.28
N GLN A 13 9.06 1.13 4.83
CA GLN A 13 10.09 0.33 5.51
C GLN A 13 10.79 1.08 6.65
N LYS A 14 10.01 1.77 7.47
CA LYS A 14 10.50 2.58 8.60
C LYS A 14 9.64 2.36 9.84
N ASN A 15 10.25 2.53 11.01
CA ASN A 15 9.52 2.79 12.24
C ASN A 15 8.83 4.16 12.12
N VAL A 16 7.54 4.20 12.40
CA VAL A 16 6.67 5.38 12.23
C VAL A 16 5.66 5.44 13.37
N ILE A 17 5.02 6.59 13.51
CA ILE A 17 3.81 6.73 14.33
C ILE A 17 2.61 6.58 13.39
N PHE A 18 1.72 5.64 13.69
CA PHE A 18 0.42 5.49 13.05
C PHE A 18 -0.62 6.28 13.84
N GLN A 19 -1.47 7.04 13.14
CA GLN A 19 -2.39 7.97 13.79
C GLN A 19 -3.75 7.97 13.10
N SER A 20 -4.82 8.20 13.86
CA SER A 20 -6.16 8.50 13.36
C SER A 20 -6.82 9.57 14.22
N GLU A 21 -7.53 10.49 13.59
CA GLU A 21 -8.38 11.48 14.27
C GLU A 21 -9.79 10.95 14.56
N THR A 22 -10.15 9.80 13.98
CA THR A 22 -11.50 9.23 14.05
C THR A 22 -11.46 7.75 14.41
N GLU A 23 -12.59 7.23 14.89
CA GLU A 23 -12.82 5.81 15.12
C GLU A 23 -12.92 4.97 13.82
N TRP A 24 -13.11 5.60 12.65
CA TRP A 24 -13.06 4.90 11.36
C TRP A 24 -11.60 4.60 10.98
N LEU A 25 -11.00 3.61 11.63
CA LEU A 25 -9.58 3.27 11.46
C LEU A 25 -9.26 2.75 10.05
N ARG A 26 -10.24 2.12 9.37
CA ARG A 26 -10.07 1.47 8.07
C ARG A 26 -9.41 2.35 7.00
N ASP A 27 -9.76 3.65 6.98
CA ASP A 27 -9.21 4.62 6.03
C ASP A 27 -8.44 5.77 6.71
N ASN A 28 -8.57 5.92 8.03
CA ASN A 28 -7.97 7.05 8.75
C ASN A 28 -6.76 6.69 9.62
N PHE A 29 -6.52 5.40 9.90
CA PHE A 29 -5.33 4.97 10.64
C PHE A 29 -4.11 4.90 9.73
N LYS A 30 -3.45 6.04 9.53
CA LYS A 30 -2.44 6.25 8.49
C LYS A 30 -1.03 6.22 9.03
N CYS A 31 -0.10 5.76 8.19
CA CYS A 31 1.33 5.96 8.43
C CYS A 31 1.67 7.46 8.51
N GLY A 32 2.36 7.89 9.57
CA GLY A 32 2.78 9.29 9.73
C GLY A 32 3.69 9.80 8.61
N ASN A 33 4.46 8.90 7.97
CA ASN A 33 5.41 9.22 6.90
C ASN A 33 4.77 9.14 5.49
N CYS A 34 4.40 7.94 5.02
CA CYS A 34 3.92 7.74 3.64
C CYS A 34 2.40 7.82 3.47
N LYS A 35 1.66 8.09 4.56
CA LYS A 35 0.18 8.22 4.58
C LYS A 35 -0.60 6.99 4.11
N SER A 36 0.07 5.85 3.89
CA SER A 36 -0.59 4.58 3.56
C SER A 36 -1.53 4.14 4.66
N ILE A 37 -2.63 3.52 4.25
CA ILE A 37 -3.74 3.08 5.12
C ILE A 37 -3.61 1.59 5.49
N PRO A 38 -4.37 1.09 6.47
CA PRO A 38 -4.17 -0.26 7.02
C PRO A 38 -4.22 -1.38 5.98
N ARG A 39 -5.16 -1.34 5.02
CA ARG A 39 -5.28 -2.40 3.99
C ARG A 39 -4.06 -2.48 3.08
N GLU A 40 -3.47 -1.33 2.75
CA GLU A 40 -2.27 -1.27 1.91
C GLU A 40 -1.08 -1.85 2.69
N ILE A 41 -0.91 -1.43 3.94
CA ILE A 41 0.19 -1.92 4.79
C ILE A 41 0.07 -3.43 5.03
N ALA A 42 -1.14 -3.93 5.31
CA ALA A 42 -1.41 -5.34 5.53
C ALA A 42 -1.12 -6.18 4.28
N LEU A 43 -1.54 -5.72 3.09
CA LEU A 43 -1.25 -6.40 1.83
C LEU A 43 0.26 -6.46 1.57
N MET A 44 1.00 -5.36 1.77
CA MET A 44 2.46 -5.39 1.59
C MET A 44 3.13 -6.36 2.55
N ARG A 45 2.68 -6.44 3.81
CA ARG A 45 3.20 -7.40 4.78
C ARG A 45 3.04 -8.84 4.28
N VAL A 46 1.88 -9.19 3.74
CA VAL A 46 1.63 -10.52 3.16
C VAL A 46 2.56 -10.76 1.97
N ILE A 47 2.69 -9.79 1.06
CA ILE A 47 3.60 -9.90 -0.09
C ILE A 47 5.05 -10.13 0.38
N GLU A 48 5.56 -9.32 1.31
CA GLU A 48 6.94 -9.47 1.81
C GLU A 48 7.16 -10.79 2.57
N THR A 49 6.13 -11.32 3.23
CA THR A 49 6.22 -12.57 4.00
C THR A 49 6.21 -13.81 3.11
N TYR A 50 5.30 -13.88 2.15
CA TYR A 50 5.08 -15.08 1.34
C TYR A 50 5.78 -15.03 -0.03
N TYR A 51 6.08 -13.83 -0.52
CA TYR A 51 6.75 -13.58 -1.78
C TYR A 51 7.93 -12.61 -1.57
N PRO A 52 8.93 -12.97 -0.75
CA PRO A 52 10.07 -12.10 -0.47
C PRO A 52 10.85 -11.71 -1.74
N ASN A 53 10.71 -12.49 -2.81
CA ASN A 53 11.25 -12.25 -4.14
C ASN A 53 10.34 -11.40 -5.06
N PHE A 54 9.30 -10.72 -4.56
CA PHE A 54 8.30 -10.00 -5.37
C PHE A 54 8.91 -9.03 -6.41
N ARG A 55 10.08 -8.45 -6.12
CA ARG A 55 10.81 -7.55 -7.05
C ARG A 55 11.22 -8.22 -8.36
N MET A 56 11.26 -9.55 -8.40
CA MET A 56 11.60 -10.36 -9.58
C MET A 56 10.39 -11.07 -10.19
N LEU A 57 9.20 -10.87 -9.63
CA LEU A 57 7.98 -11.53 -10.11
C LEU A 57 7.31 -10.73 -11.23
N LEU A 58 6.44 -11.40 -11.96
CA LEU A 58 5.44 -10.75 -12.81
C LEU A 58 4.18 -10.57 -11.96
N ILE A 59 3.77 -9.33 -11.75
CA ILE A 59 2.64 -9.01 -10.87
C ILE A 59 1.62 -8.22 -11.67
N HIS A 60 0.40 -8.73 -11.75
CA HIS A 60 -0.72 -7.99 -12.30
C HIS A 60 -1.63 -7.49 -11.18
N GLU A 61 -1.89 -6.19 -11.14
CA GLU A 61 -2.84 -5.56 -10.23
C GLU A 61 -4.02 -4.97 -11.01
N SER A 62 -5.24 -5.36 -10.64
CA SER A 62 -6.45 -4.72 -11.17
C SER A 62 -6.84 -3.54 -10.31
N SER A 63 -7.16 -2.42 -10.96
CA SER A 63 -7.62 -1.17 -10.36
C SER A 63 -6.65 -0.56 -9.34
N PRO A 64 -5.38 -0.35 -9.71
CA PRO A 64 -4.36 0.14 -8.78
C PRO A 64 -4.64 1.58 -8.33
N ALA A 65 -4.20 1.92 -7.12
CA ALA A 65 -4.23 3.29 -6.64
C ALA A 65 -2.88 3.99 -6.86
N ASN A 66 -2.85 5.31 -7.00
CA ASN A 66 -1.59 6.08 -7.01
C ASN A 66 -1.05 6.32 -5.58
N ARG A 67 -1.01 5.28 -4.74
CA ARG A 67 -0.47 5.30 -3.37
C ARG A 67 -0.16 3.90 -2.86
N GLY A 68 0.41 3.80 -1.66
CA GLY A 68 0.48 2.55 -0.89
C GLY A 68 1.21 1.42 -1.63
N VAL A 69 0.59 0.24 -1.62
CA VAL A 69 1.16 -0.98 -2.23
C VAL A 69 1.39 -0.79 -3.72
N SER A 70 0.39 -0.30 -4.45
CA SER A 70 0.47 -0.18 -5.90
C SER A 70 1.63 0.72 -6.32
N SER A 71 1.86 1.84 -5.60
CA SER A 71 3.04 2.70 -5.84
C SER A 71 4.37 1.99 -5.54
N LYS A 72 4.44 1.19 -4.48
CA LYS A 72 5.66 0.43 -4.13
C LYS A 72 5.93 -0.66 -5.16
N LEU A 73 4.92 -1.42 -5.55
CA LEU A 73 5.04 -2.45 -6.59
C LEU A 73 5.48 -1.84 -7.91
N LYS A 74 4.83 -0.74 -8.35
CA LYS A 74 5.23 0.00 -9.55
C LYS A 74 6.67 0.50 -9.51
N ALA A 75 7.18 0.90 -8.33
CA ALA A 75 8.53 1.43 -8.18
C ALA A 75 9.61 0.34 -8.06
N GLU A 76 9.29 -0.79 -7.44
CA GLU A 76 10.29 -1.78 -7.03
C GLU A 76 10.20 -3.12 -7.77
N CYS A 77 9.14 -3.37 -8.54
CA CYS A 77 8.94 -4.59 -9.32
C CYS A 77 8.86 -4.23 -10.81
N PRO A 78 9.93 -4.42 -11.59
CA PRO A 78 9.93 -4.15 -13.04
C PRO A 78 8.87 -4.94 -13.81
N GLY A 79 8.47 -6.11 -13.30
CA GLY A 79 7.41 -6.96 -13.87
C GLY A 79 5.99 -6.59 -13.44
N TYR A 80 5.79 -5.46 -12.77
CA TYR A 80 4.47 -5.01 -12.33
C TYR A 80 3.67 -4.37 -13.48
N VAL A 81 2.43 -4.84 -13.66
CA VAL A 81 1.45 -4.31 -14.61
C VAL A 81 0.16 -3.99 -13.87
N GLY A 82 -0.20 -2.71 -13.83
CA GLY A 82 -1.49 -2.26 -13.31
C GLY A 82 -2.48 -2.02 -14.45
N THR A 83 -3.70 -2.54 -14.34
CA THR A 83 -4.78 -2.30 -15.32
C THR A 83 -5.95 -1.56 -14.67
N GLN A 84 -6.56 -0.64 -15.42
CA GLN A 84 -7.66 0.19 -14.95
C GLN A 84 -8.75 0.24 -16.02
N PHE A 85 -10.01 0.09 -15.60
CA PHE A 85 -11.15 0.36 -16.47
C PHE A 85 -11.49 1.85 -16.41
N PHE A 86 -11.60 2.46 -17.58
CA PHE A 86 -12.03 3.86 -17.76
C PHE A 86 -13.26 3.86 -18.64
N SER A 87 -14.43 4.18 -18.07
CA SER A 87 -15.72 4.09 -18.77
C SER A 87 -15.86 5.08 -19.94
N ASP A 88 -15.03 6.11 -19.95
CA ASP A 88 -14.94 7.16 -20.95
C ASP A 88 -13.90 6.87 -22.05
N VAL A 89 -13.07 5.84 -21.89
CA VAL A 89 -12.09 5.41 -22.89
C VAL A 89 -12.69 4.33 -23.77
N LYS A 90 -12.83 4.61 -25.08
CA LYS A 90 -13.24 3.62 -26.07
C LYS A 90 -12.07 2.69 -26.41
N LEU A 91 -12.38 1.41 -26.58
CA LEU A 91 -11.44 0.36 -27.01
C LEU A 91 -11.03 0.53 -28.47
#